data_AF-A0A1D6GJK2-F1
#
_entry.id   AF-A0A1D6GJK2-F1
#
_cell.length_a   1.000
_cell.length_b   1.000
_cell.length_c   1.000
_cell.angle_alpha   90.00
_cell.angle_beta   90.00
_cell.angle_gamma   90.00
#
_symmetry.space_group_name_H-M   'P 1'
#
loop_
_entity.id
_entity.type
_entity.pdbx_description
1 polymer ?
#
loop_
_entity_poly.entity_id
_entity_poly.type
_entity_poly.pdbx_seq_one_letter_code
_entity_poly.pdbx_strand_id
1 'polypeptide(L)'
;MDSAAAASGAKKEAPDFTLEVLSTAVVSATVKCNHAGEIAGMRRLFSTMGGINMGMSPPGTQSLHPHQSFDEVFVSKFVSLLQNFVVAAEKQPIDNSQFRETCSQATALLLDHMVSDSRANLEGFSQLIRLLCWCPAYISTPDAMETGIYIWTWLVSAAPSLGPLVLAELVDAWLWTIDTKRGLFASDMNYCGPDAKLRPHLIAGEPEAPPEKDPVEAIIAHRLWLGFFIDRFEVVRHDSIEQLLLLGRMLQGTMKSPAHFSHHPAATGTFFTAMLLGLKFCSCQSQSNLQKCNMGLQLLEDRVYRAALGWFSYAPEWYESPNKTYAQREAQSVSVFVHFLQNERTSGPVDSVSKLQGREGEPSMADHIHPVWGCVDNYTNAREKRKQLLLTLSQNEADRLEVWAQPIHTKDTTTFRGKISSDKWIDHVRTAFAVDPRIALSMPLRFPTNATMQSEITQLVQTRLLELRTIPEALPFFITPKAVDENSVLLQQLPHWAPCSVTQALEFLTPPYKGHPRVMAYVLRVLETYPPETVTFFMPQLVQSLRYDEGVRILSSITCILFLMPFNSIRNWLKGTCLELLEEVIYLLIS
;
A
#
# COMPACT_ATOMS: atom_id res chain seq x y z
N MET A 1 18.15 -3.90 -4.01
CA MET A 1 18.75 -4.70 -5.09
C MET A 1 18.10 -4.41 -6.43
N ASP A 2 16.77 -4.48 -6.59
CA ASP A 2 16.13 -4.20 -7.89
C ASP A 2 16.33 -2.74 -8.39
N SER A 3 16.32 -1.73 -7.50
CA SER A 3 16.67 -0.34 -7.86
C SER A 3 18.11 -0.20 -8.38
N ALA A 4 19.08 -0.84 -7.72
CA ALA A 4 20.47 -0.83 -8.16
C ALA A 4 20.66 -1.51 -9.53
N ALA A 5 19.92 -2.60 -9.79
CA ALA A 5 19.88 -3.22 -11.11
C ALA A 5 19.27 -2.27 -12.16
N ALA A 6 18.16 -1.59 -11.84
CA ALA A 6 17.55 -0.61 -12.73
C ALA A 6 18.49 0.57 -13.04
N ALA A 7 19.18 1.10 -12.04
CA ALA A 7 20.17 2.18 -12.17
C ALA A 7 21.32 1.83 -13.12
N SER A 8 21.61 0.53 -13.26
CA SER A 8 22.64 0.03 -14.16
C SER A 8 22.19 -0.06 -15.62
N GLY A 9 20.90 -0.27 -15.87
CA GLY A 9 20.36 -0.40 -17.22
C GLY A 9 20.58 -1.77 -17.90
N ALA A 10 21.02 -2.80 -17.16
CA ALA A 10 21.11 -4.17 -17.67
C ALA A 10 19.75 -4.89 -17.64
N LYS A 11 19.45 -5.69 -18.67
CA LYS A 11 18.30 -6.62 -18.66
C LYS A 11 18.65 -7.81 -17.75
N LYS A 12 17.75 -8.15 -16.81
CA LYS A 12 17.92 -9.23 -15.82
C LYS A 12 18.13 -10.60 -16.49
N GLU A 13 19.37 -11.10 -16.51
CA GLU A 13 19.66 -12.52 -16.75
C GLU A 13 20.72 -13.05 -15.76
N ALA A 14 20.27 -13.91 -14.82
CA ALA A 14 21.01 -14.96 -14.09
C ALA A 14 22.07 -14.59 -13.00
N PRO A 15 22.45 -15.53 -12.08
CA PRO A 15 22.85 -15.22 -10.70
C PRO A 15 24.35 -15.43 -10.40
N ASP A 16 25.26 -14.52 -10.80
CA ASP A 16 26.68 -14.60 -10.36
C ASP A 16 27.31 -13.23 -10.06
N PHE A 17 27.46 -12.93 -8.77
CA PHE A 17 27.42 -11.57 -8.21
C PHE A 17 28.64 -10.67 -8.47
N THR A 18 29.86 -11.21 -8.62
CA THR A 18 31.09 -10.37 -8.63
C THR A 18 31.56 -10.01 -10.03
N LEU A 19 31.39 -10.91 -11.00
CA LEU A 19 31.70 -10.66 -12.41
C LEU A 19 30.59 -9.82 -13.06
N GLU A 20 29.35 -9.96 -12.57
CA GLU A 20 28.18 -9.20 -13.01
C GLU A 20 28.36 -7.71 -12.70
N VAL A 21 28.68 -7.28 -11.48
CA VAL A 21 28.76 -5.83 -11.15
C VAL A 21 29.72 -5.05 -12.05
N LEU A 22 30.89 -5.60 -12.39
CA LEU A 22 31.82 -4.97 -13.33
C LEU A 22 31.28 -4.99 -14.76
N SER A 23 30.69 -6.11 -15.19
CA SER A 23 30.02 -6.23 -16.50
C SER A 23 28.88 -5.22 -16.64
N THR A 24 28.01 -5.11 -15.64
CA THR A 24 26.87 -4.22 -15.58
C THR A 24 27.31 -2.75 -15.55
N ALA A 25 28.38 -2.41 -14.82
CA ALA A 25 28.93 -1.05 -14.83
C ALA A 25 29.50 -0.66 -16.20
N VAL A 26 30.24 -1.58 -16.85
CA VAL A 26 30.79 -1.38 -18.21
C VAL A 26 29.67 -1.26 -19.23
N VAL A 27 28.65 -2.11 -19.16
CA VAL A 27 27.46 -2.05 -20.02
C VAL A 27 26.73 -0.71 -19.83
N SER A 28 26.49 -0.30 -18.58
CA SER A 28 25.86 0.98 -18.26
C SER A 28 26.62 2.16 -18.85
N ALA A 29 27.94 2.20 -18.64
CA ALA A 29 28.81 3.26 -19.13
C ALA A 29 28.82 3.29 -20.67
N THR A 30 28.90 2.13 -21.32
CA THR A 30 28.88 2.01 -22.79
C THR A 30 27.58 2.59 -23.36
N VAL A 31 26.43 2.23 -22.79
CA VAL A 31 25.12 2.74 -23.23
C VAL A 31 25.02 4.25 -23.04
N LYS A 32 25.48 4.79 -21.90
CA LYS A 32 25.51 6.24 -21.65
C LYS A 32 26.41 6.98 -22.65
N CYS A 33 27.59 6.43 -22.95
CA CYS A 33 28.51 6.97 -23.93
C CYS A 33 27.92 6.97 -25.34
N ASN A 34 27.18 5.92 -25.72
CA ASN A 34 26.53 5.84 -27.03
C ASN A 34 25.51 6.96 -27.20
N HIS A 35 24.60 7.16 -26.24
CA HIS A 35 23.60 8.23 -26.31
C HIS A 35 24.22 9.64 -26.23
N ALA A 36 25.27 9.83 -25.43
CA ALA A 36 26.03 11.08 -25.44
C ALA A 36 26.68 11.33 -26.82
N GLY A 37 27.24 10.29 -27.44
CA GLY A 37 27.81 10.34 -28.78
C GLY A 37 26.77 10.62 -29.88
N GLU A 38 25.57 10.05 -29.76
CA GLU A 38 24.43 10.33 -30.66
C GLU A 38 24.07 11.82 -30.64
N ILE A 39 23.87 12.41 -29.46
CA ILE A 39 23.55 13.84 -29.33
C ILE A 39 24.68 14.72 -29.85
N ALA A 40 25.94 14.42 -29.50
CA ALA A 40 27.08 15.16 -30.01
C ALA A 40 27.18 15.07 -31.55
N GLY A 41 26.87 13.90 -32.13
CA GLY A 41 26.76 13.69 -33.56
C GLY A 41 25.64 14.51 -34.20
N MET A 42 24.44 14.50 -33.61
CA MET A 42 23.30 15.30 -34.07
C MET A 42 23.62 16.80 -34.05
N ARG A 43 24.26 17.31 -32.99
CA ARG A 43 24.68 18.72 -32.89
C ARG A 43 25.66 19.09 -34.00
N ARG A 44 26.67 18.24 -34.25
CA ARG A 44 27.65 18.44 -35.35
C ARG A 44 26.96 18.45 -36.71
N LEU A 45 26.07 17.50 -36.99
CA LEU A 45 25.31 17.46 -38.24
C LEU A 45 24.42 18.68 -38.42
N PHE A 46 23.70 19.11 -37.38
CA PHE A 46 22.86 20.31 -37.41
C PHE A 46 23.68 21.57 -37.71
N SER A 47 24.88 21.69 -37.11
CA SER A 47 25.80 22.79 -37.39
C SER A 47 26.34 22.76 -38.82
N THR A 48 26.59 21.56 -39.37
CA THR A 48 27.10 21.37 -40.74
C THR A 48 26.01 21.63 -41.79
N MET A 49 24.75 21.32 -41.48
CA MET A 49 23.59 21.54 -42.38
C MET A 49 23.01 22.96 -42.32
N GLY A 50 23.61 23.87 -41.53
CA GLY A 50 23.24 25.29 -41.49
C GLY A 50 21.98 25.62 -40.69
N GLY A 51 21.51 24.72 -39.81
CA GLY A 51 20.18 24.84 -39.18
C GLY A 51 19.07 24.63 -40.21
N ILE A 52 17.96 23.99 -39.81
CA ILE A 52 16.91 23.56 -40.74
C ILE A 52 16.26 24.79 -41.40
N ASN A 53 16.68 25.13 -42.62
CA ASN A 53 15.98 26.05 -43.50
C ASN A 53 15.10 25.24 -44.47
N MET A 54 14.12 24.50 -43.92
CA MET A 54 13.10 23.80 -44.73
C MET A 54 11.98 24.77 -45.09
N GLY A 55 12.31 25.72 -45.96
CA GLY A 55 11.37 26.56 -46.67
C GLY A 55 12.04 27.03 -47.94
N MET A 56 11.71 26.41 -49.08
CA MET A 56 12.10 26.96 -50.38
C MET A 56 11.43 28.33 -50.56
N SER A 57 12.11 29.39 -50.12
CA SER A 57 11.76 30.74 -50.55
C SER A 57 12.39 30.97 -51.92
N PRO A 58 11.64 31.46 -52.91
CA PRO A 58 12.21 31.86 -54.19
C PRO A 58 13.25 32.97 -53.98
N PRO A 59 14.25 33.10 -54.87
CA PRO A 59 15.30 34.11 -54.71
C PRO A 59 14.67 35.50 -54.83
N GLY A 60 14.51 36.20 -53.69
CA GLY A 60 13.97 37.56 -53.68
C GLY A 60 13.30 38.02 -52.38
N THR A 61 12.95 37.13 -51.46
CA THR A 61 12.33 37.52 -50.18
C THR A 61 13.23 37.19 -49.01
N GLN A 62 13.77 38.22 -48.36
CA GLN A 62 14.39 38.11 -47.03
C GLN A 62 13.29 37.72 -46.03
N SER A 63 13.05 36.43 -45.83
CA SER A 63 12.26 35.99 -44.68
C SER A 63 13.12 36.17 -43.43
N LEU A 64 12.77 37.14 -42.58
CA LEU A 64 13.21 37.15 -41.20
C LEU A 64 12.55 35.98 -40.46
N HIS A 65 13.04 34.76 -40.66
CA HIS A 65 12.77 33.66 -39.75
C HIS A 65 13.97 33.56 -38.80
N PRO A 66 13.77 33.62 -37.46
CA PRO A 66 14.86 33.49 -36.52
C PRO A 66 15.52 32.11 -36.72
N HIS A 67 16.85 32.08 -36.83
CA HIS A 67 17.61 30.83 -36.82
C HIS A 67 17.29 30.09 -35.51
N GLN A 68 16.52 29.00 -35.59
CA GLN A 68 16.20 28.18 -34.43
C GLN A 68 17.48 27.49 -33.96
N SER A 69 17.76 27.58 -32.66
CA SER A 69 18.93 26.92 -32.08
C SER A 69 18.73 25.40 -32.06
N PHE A 70 19.83 24.63 -32.12
CA PHE A 70 19.77 23.16 -32.01
C PHE A 70 19.00 22.72 -30.77
N ASP A 71 19.29 23.38 -29.65
CA ASP A 71 18.68 23.11 -28.36
C ASP A 71 17.16 23.40 -28.37
N GLU A 72 16.69 24.48 -29.00
CA GLU A 72 15.24 24.74 -29.17
C GLU A 72 14.53 23.61 -29.93
N VAL A 73 15.08 23.19 -31.07
CA VAL A 73 14.44 22.18 -31.93
C VAL A 73 14.37 20.83 -31.22
N PHE A 74 15.49 20.38 -30.65
CA PHE A 74 15.56 19.04 -30.06
C PHE A 74 14.91 18.97 -28.68
N VAL A 75 14.96 20.04 -27.87
CA VAL A 75 14.17 20.09 -26.63
C VAL A 75 12.68 20.03 -26.96
N SER A 76 12.19 20.83 -27.92
CA SER A 76 10.78 20.78 -28.33
C SER A 76 10.37 19.40 -28.84
N LYS A 77 11.26 18.73 -29.61
CA LYS A 77 11.02 17.37 -30.10
C LYS A 77 10.88 16.37 -28.95
N PHE A 78 11.83 16.34 -28.01
CA PHE A 78 11.80 15.39 -26.90
C PHE A 78 10.65 15.67 -25.92
N VAL A 79 10.33 16.94 -25.67
CA VAL A 79 9.14 17.34 -24.89
C VAL A 79 7.88 16.76 -25.53
N SER A 80 7.71 16.94 -26.85
CA SER A 80 6.54 16.41 -27.58
C SER A 80 6.46 14.88 -27.51
N LEU A 81 7.58 14.18 -27.72
CA LEU A 81 7.63 12.71 -27.65
C LEU A 81 7.27 12.19 -26.26
N LEU A 82 7.83 12.78 -25.20
CA LEU A 82 7.55 12.38 -23.81
C LEU A 82 6.08 12.63 -23.43
N GLN A 83 5.49 13.75 -23.87
CA GLN A 83 4.07 14.02 -23.70
C GLN A 83 3.19 12.98 -24.42
N ASN A 84 3.59 12.54 -25.62
CA ASN A 84 2.85 11.51 -26.34
C ASN A 84 2.84 10.16 -25.60
N PHE A 85 3.93 9.79 -24.93
CA PHE A 85 3.95 8.57 -24.10
C PHE A 85 2.96 8.64 -22.93
N VAL A 86 2.83 9.80 -22.28
CA VAL A 86 1.87 10.04 -21.20
C VAL A 86 0.44 9.82 -21.69
N VAL A 87 0.07 10.42 -22.83
CA VAL A 87 -1.26 10.28 -23.43
C VAL A 87 -1.52 8.84 -23.92
N ALA A 88 -0.51 8.19 -24.49
CA ALA A 88 -0.63 6.82 -24.99
C ALA A 88 -0.87 5.81 -23.85
N ALA A 89 -0.18 5.99 -22.71
CA ALA A 89 -0.25 5.10 -21.56
C ALA A 89 -1.65 4.98 -20.93
N GLU A 90 -2.53 5.97 -21.15
CA GLU A 90 -3.92 5.86 -20.69
C GLU A 90 -4.70 4.79 -21.45
N LYS A 91 -4.46 4.69 -22.77
CA LYS A 91 -5.26 3.91 -23.72
C LYS A 91 -4.66 2.54 -24.03
N GLN A 92 -3.34 2.44 -24.08
CA GLN A 92 -2.64 1.24 -24.52
C GLN A 92 -1.27 1.11 -23.85
N PRO A 93 -0.71 -0.12 -23.75
CA PRO A 93 0.66 -0.30 -23.29
C PRO A 93 1.64 0.44 -24.21
N ILE A 94 2.64 1.10 -23.61
CA ILE A 94 3.67 1.84 -24.34
C ILE A 94 4.79 0.91 -24.82
N ASP A 95 5.51 1.33 -25.86
CA ASP A 95 6.77 0.70 -26.23
C ASP A 95 7.87 1.11 -25.23
N ASN A 96 8.17 0.21 -24.30
CA ASN A 96 9.19 0.41 -23.27
C ASN A 96 10.60 0.64 -23.86
N SER A 97 10.91 0.07 -25.03
CA SER A 97 12.21 0.23 -25.68
C SER A 97 12.37 1.63 -26.24
N GLN A 98 11.35 2.11 -26.96
CA GLN A 98 11.31 3.46 -27.52
C GLN A 98 11.26 4.52 -26.41
N PHE A 99 10.51 4.27 -25.34
CA PHE A 99 10.47 5.15 -24.17
C PHE A 99 11.85 5.29 -23.52
N ARG A 100 12.54 4.16 -23.30
CA ARG A 100 13.90 4.16 -22.74
C ARG A 100 14.91 4.90 -23.62
N GLU A 101 14.86 4.68 -24.93
CA GLU A 101 15.73 5.39 -25.87
C GLU A 101 15.47 6.90 -25.84
N THR A 102 14.20 7.31 -25.93
CA THR A 102 13.79 8.72 -25.91
C THR A 102 14.25 9.41 -24.63
N CYS A 103 14.03 8.79 -23.47
CA CYS A 103 14.47 9.33 -22.18
C CYS A 103 16.00 9.42 -22.08
N SER A 104 16.73 8.46 -22.65
CA SER A 104 18.20 8.44 -22.64
C SER A 104 18.80 9.53 -23.53
N GLN A 105 18.24 9.72 -24.74
CA GLN A 105 18.65 10.79 -25.67
C GLN A 105 18.32 12.17 -25.10
N ALA A 106 17.14 12.35 -24.51
CA ALA A 106 16.75 13.58 -23.82
C ALA A 106 17.72 13.91 -22.68
N THR A 107 18.13 12.90 -21.89
CA THR A 107 19.09 13.08 -20.78
C THR A 107 20.48 13.45 -21.28
N ALA A 108 20.95 12.80 -22.35
CA ALA A 108 22.21 13.16 -22.99
C ALA A 108 22.20 14.63 -23.49
N LEU A 109 21.09 15.08 -24.08
CA LEU A 109 20.91 16.48 -24.50
C LEU A 109 20.97 17.45 -23.32
N LEU A 110 20.31 17.12 -22.20
CA LEU A 110 20.37 17.92 -20.97
C LEU A 110 21.81 18.10 -20.49
N LEU A 111 22.56 17.00 -20.41
CA LEU A 111 23.93 17.03 -19.88
C LEU A 111 24.90 17.75 -20.84
N ASP A 112 24.73 17.60 -22.15
CA ASP A 112 25.52 18.31 -23.17
C ASP A 112 25.30 19.84 -23.12
N HIS A 113 24.05 20.26 -22.89
CA HIS A 113 23.72 21.67 -22.71
C HIS A 113 24.38 22.29 -21.47
N MET A 114 24.40 21.55 -20.35
CA MET A 114 25.05 22.02 -19.12
C MET A 114 26.55 22.27 -19.27
N VAL A 115 27.24 21.49 -20.11
CA VAL A 115 28.67 21.70 -20.41
C VAL A 115 28.89 22.93 -21.30
N SER A 116 27.88 23.28 -22.11
CA SER A 116 27.97 24.33 -23.13
C SER A 116 27.66 25.75 -22.60
N ASP A 117 27.31 25.88 -21.31
CA ASP A 117 27.09 27.15 -20.56
C ASP A 117 26.09 28.14 -21.22
N SER A 118 25.20 27.63 -22.09
CA SER A 118 24.27 28.47 -22.85
C SER A 118 23.01 28.78 -22.03
N ARG A 119 22.69 30.07 -21.84
CA ARG A 119 21.47 30.50 -21.13
C ARG A 119 20.19 30.45 -21.98
N ALA A 120 20.29 29.97 -23.22
CA ALA A 120 19.16 29.87 -24.12
C ALA A 120 18.25 28.68 -23.71
N ASN A 121 16.93 28.90 -23.76
CA ASN A 121 15.88 27.88 -23.57
C ASN A 121 15.75 27.23 -22.16
N LEU A 122 16.03 27.98 -21.09
CA LEU A 122 15.88 27.53 -19.68
C LEU A 122 14.51 26.90 -19.37
N GLU A 123 13.43 27.43 -19.95
CA GLU A 123 12.07 26.91 -19.76
C GLU A 123 11.88 25.52 -20.37
N GLY A 124 12.35 25.31 -21.60
CA GLY A 124 12.32 23.99 -22.24
C GLY A 124 13.17 22.95 -21.49
N PHE A 125 14.31 23.36 -20.95
CA PHE A 125 15.16 22.50 -20.12
C PHE A 125 14.48 22.08 -18.82
N SER A 126 13.86 23.03 -18.12
CA SER A 126 13.08 22.74 -16.92
C SER A 126 11.91 21.79 -17.22
N GLN A 127 11.19 22.03 -18.32
CA GLN A 127 10.11 21.17 -18.76
C GLN A 127 10.59 19.76 -19.09
N LEU A 128 11.77 19.60 -19.69
CA LEU A 128 12.33 18.30 -20.03
C LEU A 128 12.74 17.52 -18.75
N ILE A 129 13.37 18.17 -17.78
CA ILE A 129 13.67 17.57 -16.46
C ILE A 129 12.38 17.10 -15.79
N ARG A 130 11.35 17.95 -15.79
CA ARG A 130 10.02 17.61 -15.25
C ARG A 130 9.45 16.38 -15.93
N LEU A 131 9.42 16.32 -17.26
CA LEU A 131 8.89 15.16 -17.99
C LEU A 131 9.69 13.88 -17.71
N LEU A 132 11.02 13.95 -17.64
CA LEU A 132 11.86 12.79 -17.27
C LEU A 132 11.57 12.28 -15.85
N CYS A 133 11.12 13.13 -14.94
CA CYS A 133 10.70 12.75 -13.58
C CYS A 133 9.27 12.21 -13.55
N TRP A 134 8.34 12.87 -14.25
CA TRP A 134 6.90 12.60 -14.17
C TRP A 134 6.40 11.48 -15.09
N CYS A 135 7.01 11.27 -16.27
CA CYS A 135 6.55 10.24 -17.20
C CYS A 135 6.56 8.83 -16.56
N PRO A 136 7.63 8.37 -15.89
CA PRO A 136 7.63 7.07 -15.21
C PRO A 136 6.52 6.94 -14.15
N ALA A 137 6.26 8.00 -13.38
CA ALA A 137 5.19 8.03 -12.38
C ALA A 137 3.79 7.98 -13.01
N TYR A 138 3.61 8.61 -14.18
CA TYR A 138 2.35 8.60 -14.91
C TYR A 138 2.03 7.23 -15.51
N ILE A 139 3.03 6.63 -16.17
CA ILE A 139 2.92 5.32 -16.80
C ILE A 139 2.77 4.23 -15.74
N SER A 140 3.48 4.36 -14.62
CA SER A 140 3.32 3.54 -13.41
C SER A 140 3.48 2.03 -13.64
N THR A 141 4.32 1.62 -14.59
CA THR A 141 4.72 0.22 -14.82
C THR A 141 6.14 -0.03 -14.30
N PRO A 142 6.51 -1.29 -14.01
CA PRO A 142 7.87 -1.63 -13.61
C PRO A 142 8.92 -1.19 -14.63
N ASP A 143 8.72 -1.46 -15.94
CA ASP A 143 9.67 -1.12 -16.99
C ASP A 143 9.89 0.40 -17.15
N ALA A 144 8.80 1.18 -17.08
CA ALA A 144 8.89 2.63 -17.14
C ALA A 144 9.60 3.20 -15.91
N MET A 145 9.36 2.61 -14.74
CA MET A 145 10.03 3.00 -13.50
C MET A 145 11.52 2.62 -13.50
N GLU A 146 11.89 1.45 -14.02
CA GLU A 146 13.30 1.06 -14.18
C GLU A 146 14.03 2.05 -15.10
N THR A 147 13.38 2.48 -16.19
CA THR A 147 13.87 3.55 -17.06
C THR A 147 14.03 4.87 -16.30
N GLY A 148 13.03 5.27 -15.51
CA GLY A 148 13.11 6.46 -14.65
C GLY A 148 14.33 6.43 -13.74
N ILE A 149 14.50 5.35 -12.98
CA ILE A 149 15.62 5.18 -12.04
C ILE A 149 16.97 5.24 -12.76
N TYR A 150 17.10 4.60 -13.93
CA TYR A 150 18.30 4.69 -14.76
C TYR A 150 18.65 6.14 -15.11
N ILE A 151 17.65 6.90 -15.57
CA ILE A 151 17.82 8.30 -15.97
C ILE A 151 18.11 9.21 -14.78
N TRP A 152 17.35 9.10 -13.70
CA TRP A 152 17.54 9.92 -12.51
C TRP A 152 18.89 9.67 -11.88
N THR A 153 19.33 8.41 -11.82
CA THR A 153 20.67 8.06 -11.34
C THR A 153 21.76 8.65 -12.23
N TRP A 154 21.58 8.64 -13.56
CA TRP A 154 22.53 9.27 -14.49
C TRP A 154 22.61 10.79 -14.27
N LEU A 155 21.47 11.47 -14.22
CA LEU A 155 21.39 12.92 -14.00
C LEU A 155 22.08 13.34 -12.70
N VAL A 156 21.72 12.74 -11.57
CA VAL A 156 22.25 13.14 -10.25
C VAL A 156 23.73 12.77 -10.07
N SER A 157 24.24 11.81 -10.84
CA SER A 157 25.65 11.42 -10.79
C SER A 157 26.52 12.28 -11.71
N ALA A 158 26.03 12.60 -12.92
CA ALA A 158 26.75 13.41 -13.89
C ALA A 158 26.66 14.92 -13.61
N ALA A 159 25.53 15.37 -13.04
CA ALA A 159 25.29 16.76 -12.67
C ALA A 159 24.70 16.86 -11.24
N PRO A 160 25.53 16.74 -10.18
CA PRO A 160 25.07 16.78 -8.79
C PRO A 160 24.33 18.07 -8.40
N SER A 161 24.60 19.19 -9.09
CA SER A 161 23.89 20.46 -8.91
C SER A 161 22.40 20.37 -9.27
N LEU A 162 22.00 19.45 -10.15
CA LEU A 162 20.59 19.17 -10.44
C LEU A 162 19.91 18.29 -9.38
N GLY A 163 20.67 17.73 -8.43
CA GLY A 163 20.17 16.82 -7.41
C GLY A 163 18.93 17.32 -6.67
N PRO A 164 18.95 18.53 -6.07
CA PRO A 164 17.77 19.10 -5.41
C PRO A 164 16.58 19.31 -6.34
N LEU A 165 16.80 19.74 -7.58
CA LEU A 165 15.74 19.99 -8.57
C LEU A 165 15.06 18.68 -9.01
N VAL A 166 15.86 17.67 -9.38
CA VAL A 166 15.36 16.35 -9.75
C VAL A 166 14.59 15.75 -8.57
N LEU A 167 15.15 15.82 -7.36
CA LEU A 167 14.49 15.28 -6.18
C LEU A 167 13.17 16.01 -5.88
N ALA A 168 13.10 17.33 -6.08
CA ALA A 168 11.86 18.09 -5.87
C ALA A 168 10.75 17.62 -6.81
N GLU A 169 11.04 17.47 -8.11
CA GLU A 169 10.07 16.95 -9.10
C GLU A 169 9.63 15.51 -8.78
N LEU A 170 10.56 14.65 -8.33
CA LEU A 170 10.23 13.27 -7.92
C LEU A 170 9.36 13.23 -6.66
N VAL A 171 9.62 14.12 -5.69
CA VAL A 171 8.79 14.22 -4.48
C VAL A 171 7.38 14.70 -4.86
N ASP A 172 7.26 15.69 -5.74
CA ASP A 172 5.94 16.16 -6.21
C ASP A 172 5.19 15.05 -6.98
N ALA A 173 5.89 14.31 -7.84
CA ALA A 173 5.31 13.18 -8.55
C ALA A 173 4.86 12.06 -7.60
N TRP A 174 5.63 11.76 -6.54
CA TRP A 174 5.25 10.79 -5.51
C TRP A 174 4.03 11.25 -4.71
N LEU A 175 3.97 12.51 -4.31
CA LEU A 175 2.79 13.04 -3.61
C LEU A 175 1.55 13.03 -4.51
N TRP A 176 1.73 13.27 -5.81
CA TRP A 176 0.66 13.13 -6.79
C TRP A 176 0.15 11.68 -6.91
N THR A 177 0.99 10.64 -6.78
CA THR A 177 0.49 9.26 -6.78
C THR A 177 -0.34 8.93 -5.53
N ILE A 178 -0.09 9.62 -4.40
CA ILE A 178 -0.94 9.56 -3.21
C ILE A 178 -2.30 10.22 -3.51
N ASP A 179 -2.28 11.46 -3.99
CA ASP A 179 -3.50 12.24 -4.24
C ASP A 179 -4.39 11.60 -5.31
N THR A 180 -3.78 10.90 -6.28
CA THR A 180 -4.48 10.15 -7.35
C THR A 180 -4.69 8.68 -7.04
N LYS A 181 -4.36 8.22 -5.82
CA LYS A 181 -4.61 6.87 -5.31
C LYS A 181 -4.07 5.75 -6.19
N ARG A 182 -2.78 5.83 -6.57
CA ARG A 182 -2.12 4.88 -7.48
C ARG A 182 -1.21 3.90 -6.75
N GLY A 183 -1.15 2.65 -7.22
CA GLY A 183 -0.20 1.63 -6.77
C GLY A 183 -0.26 1.39 -5.26
N LEU A 184 0.83 1.72 -4.55
CA LEU A 184 0.89 1.59 -3.08
C LEU A 184 -0.26 2.36 -2.38
N PHE A 185 -0.79 3.41 -3.01
CA PHE A 185 -1.81 4.29 -2.45
C PHE A 185 -3.22 4.04 -3.00
N ALA A 186 -3.44 2.89 -3.64
CA ALA A 186 -4.73 2.50 -4.18
C ALA A 186 -5.72 2.05 -3.07
N SER A 187 -6.11 2.97 -2.19
CA SER A 187 -6.99 2.70 -1.04
C SER A 187 -8.45 2.45 -1.41
N ASP A 188 -8.92 3.07 -2.49
CA ASP A 188 -10.33 3.00 -2.92
C ASP A 188 -10.65 1.71 -3.68
N MET A 189 -9.63 0.90 -3.95
CA MET A 189 -9.76 -0.33 -4.69
C MET A 189 -10.24 -1.44 -3.75
N ASN A 190 -11.52 -1.37 -3.40
CA ASN A 190 -12.23 -2.47 -2.76
C ASN A 190 -12.29 -3.67 -3.73
N TYR A 191 -12.51 -4.89 -3.21
CA TYR A 191 -12.60 -6.10 -4.03
C TYR A 191 -11.38 -6.38 -4.92
N CYS A 192 -10.19 -6.07 -4.42
CA CYS A 192 -8.92 -6.31 -5.11
C CYS A 192 -8.09 -7.34 -4.36
N GLY A 193 -7.41 -8.21 -5.11
CA GLY A 193 -6.60 -9.29 -4.55
C GLY A 193 -7.20 -10.68 -4.78
N PRO A 194 -6.46 -11.75 -4.42
CA PRO A 194 -6.85 -13.11 -4.77
C PRO A 194 -8.16 -13.56 -4.12
N ASP A 195 -8.43 -13.17 -2.88
CA ASP A 195 -9.66 -13.57 -2.18
C ASP A 195 -10.89 -12.92 -2.81
N ALA A 196 -10.81 -11.65 -3.21
CA ALA A 196 -11.87 -10.97 -3.94
C ALA A 196 -12.11 -11.55 -5.34
N LYS A 197 -11.05 -11.94 -6.06
CA LYS A 197 -11.16 -12.55 -7.39
C LYS A 197 -11.70 -13.99 -7.34
N LEU A 198 -11.26 -14.78 -6.37
CA LEU A 198 -11.60 -16.20 -6.28
C LEU A 198 -12.93 -16.44 -5.55
N ARG A 199 -13.26 -15.60 -4.56
CA ARG A 199 -14.39 -15.81 -3.67
C ARG A 199 -15.12 -14.49 -3.35
N PRO A 200 -15.61 -13.75 -4.36
CA PRO A 200 -16.24 -12.44 -4.15
C PRO A 200 -17.44 -12.50 -3.20
N HIS A 201 -18.17 -13.62 -3.20
CA HIS A 201 -19.35 -13.85 -2.34
C HIS A 201 -19.02 -14.00 -0.84
N LEU A 202 -17.74 -14.06 -0.45
CA LEU A 202 -17.31 -14.18 0.96
C LEU A 202 -17.01 -12.83 1.62
N ILE A 203 -16.88 -11.77 0.83
CA ILE A 203 -16.57 -10.43 1.33
C ILE A 203 -17.84 -9.80 1.90
N ALA A 204 -17.72 -9.10 3.03
CA ALA A 204 -18.83 -8.35 3.59
C ALA A 204 -19.11 -7.10 2.75
N GLY A 205 -20.38 -6.84 2.45
CA GLY A 205 -20.82 -5.69 1.64
C GLY A 205 -21.26 -6.09 0.22
N GLU A 206 -21.88 -5.14 -0.48
CA GLU A 206 -22.37 -5.35 -1.85
C GLU A 206 -21.21 -5.65 -2.81
N PRO A 207 -21.29 -6.72 -3.63
CA PRO A 207 -20.26 -7.04 -4.62
C PRO A 207 -20.02 -5.87 -5.59
N GLU A 208 -18.82 -5.28 -5.56
CA GLU A 208 -18.38 -4.29 -6.53
C GLU A 208 -17.78 -4.96 -7.77
N ALA A 209 -17.82 -4.27 -8.91
CA ALA A 209 -17.14 -4.72 -10.12
C ALA A 209 -15.61 -4.72 -9.90
N PRO A 210 -14.88 -5.74 -10.41
CA PRO A 210 -13.43 -5.72 -10.32
C PRO A 210 -12.89 -4.49 -11.04
N PRO A 211 -11.77 -3.91 -10.55
CA PRO A 211 -11.20 -2.73 -11.16
C PRO A 211 -10.72 -3.00 -12.59
N GLU A 212 -10.74 -1.97 -13.43
CA GLU A 212 -10.31 -2.06 -14.83
C GLU A 212 -8.81 -2.39 -14.97
N LYS A 213 -7.98 -1.92 -14.02
CA LYS A 213 -6.54 -2.19 -13.98
C LYS A 213 -6.14 -2.73 -12.61
N ASP A 214 -5.32 -3.77 -12.60
CA ASP A 214 -4.75 -4.35 -11.38
C ASP A 214 -3.67 -3.42 -10.81
N PRO A 215 -3.72 -3.03 -9.51
CA PRO A 215 -2.75 -2.11 -8.94
C PRO A 215 -1.34 -2.72 -8.78
N VAL A 216 -1.17 -4.03 -8.96
CA VAL A 216 0.10 -4.74 -8.73
C VAL A 216 1.28 -4.14 -9.51
N GLU A 217 1.13 -3.83 -10.80
CA GLU A 217 2.24 -3.25 -11.58
C GLU A 217 2.68 -1.90 -11.00
N ALA A 218 1.72 -1.08 -10.61
CA ALA A 218 1.96 0.20 -9.96
C ALA A 218 2.55 0.03 -8.56
N ILE A 219 2.17 -0.98 -7.79
CA ILE A 219 2.77 -1.33 -6.49
C ILE A 219 4.25 -1.70 -6.69
N ILE A 220 4.57 -2.50 -7.71
CA ILE A 220 5.95 -2.88 -8.03
C ILE A 220 6.75 -1.66 -8.49
N ALA A 221 6.17 -0.77 -9.29
CA ALA A 221 6.80 0.50 -9.65
C ALA A 221 7.15 1.34 -8.40
N HIS A 222 6.22 1.49 -7.44
CA HIS A 222 6.52 2.19 -6.18
C HIS A 222 7.63 1.50 -5.38
N ARG A 223 7.74 0.17 -5.42
CA ARG A 223 8.83 -0.56 -4.77
C ARG A 223 10.20 -0.19 -5.35
N LEU A 224 10.30 -0.17 -6.68
CA LEU A 224 11.52 0.23 -7.37
C LEU A 224 11.89 1.68 -7.03
N TRP A 225 10.89 2.57 -7.09
CA TRP A 225 11.05 3.98 -6.78
C TRP A 225 11.51 4.23 -5.34
N LEU A 226 10.92 3.52 -4.36
CA LEU A 226 11.39 3.54 -2.97
C LEU A 226 12.84 3.10 -2.84
N GLY A 227 13.27 2.11 -3.61
CA GLY A 227 14.67 1.72 -3.69
C GLY A 227 15.58 2.90 -4.07
N PHE A 228 15.19 3.68 -5.09
CA PHE A 228 15.93 4.89 -5.48
C PHE A 228 15.94 5.91 -4.34
N PHE A 229 14.80 6.17 -3.67
CA PHE A 229 14.77 7.10 -2.54
C PHE A 229 15.65 6.66 -1.37
N ILE A 230 15.71 5.35 -1.08
CA ILE A 230 16.60 4.79 -0.05
C ILE A 230 18.06 5.01 -0.45
N ASP A 231 18.43 4.69 -1.69
CA ASP A 231 19.80 4.87 -2.19
C ASP A 231 20.20 6.36 -2.12
N ARG A 232 19.31 7.26 -2.56
CA ARG A 232 19.52 8.72 -2.48
C ARG A 232 19.62 9.22 -1.05
N PHE A 233 18.77 8.74 -0.14
CA PHE A 233 18.81 9.09 1.28
C PHE A 233 20.16 8.74 1.90
N GLU A 234 20.69 7.54 1.64
CA GLU A 234 21.99 7.12 2.18
C GLU A 234 23.16 7.97 1.66
N VAL A 235 23.05 8.53 0.44
CA VAL A 235 24.05 9.48 -0.08
C VAL A 235 23.93 10.86 0.58
N VAL A 236 22.71 11.40 0.75
CA VAL A 236 22.53 12.83 1.09
C VAL A 236 22.39 13.11 2.60
N ARG A 237 22.21 12.06 3.43
CA ARG A 237 22.02 12.16 4.89
C ARG A 237 23.06 12.99 5.63
N HIS A 238 24.29 13.08 5.10
CA HIS A 238 25.36 13.86 5.72
C HIS A 238 25.67 15.17 5.00
N ASP A 239 25.28 15.30 3.73
CA ASP A 239 25.84 16.32 2.83
C ASP A 239 24.84 17.39 2.37
N SER A 240 23.53 17.12 2.38
CA SER A 240 22.54 18.06 1.80
C SER A 240 21.24 18.16 2.62
N ILE A 241 21.12 19.26 3.39
CA ILE A 241 19.90 19.55 4.16
C ILE A 241 18.68 19.79 3.25
N GLU A 242 18.86 20.45 2.11
CA GLU A 242 17.76 20.73 1.16
C GLU A 242 17.13 19.42 0.66
N GLN A 243 17.94 18.45 0.25
CA GLN A 243 17.45 17.14 -0.18
C GLN A 243 16.82 16.36 0.98
N LEU A 244 17.32 16.50 2.20
CA LEU A 244 16.70 15.91 3.39
C LEU A 244 15.33 16.51 3.70
N LEU A 245 15.14 17.81 3.51
CA LEU A 245 13.84 18.46 3.68
C LEU A 245 12.83 17.99 2.63
N LEU A 246 13.27 17.75 1.39
CA LEU A 246 12.44 17.16 0.33
C LEU A 246 12.01 15.72 0.67
N LEU A 247 12.93 14.88 1.12
CA LEU A 247 12.62 13.53 1.61
C LEU A 247 11.68 13.57 2.84
N GLY A 248 11.88 14.52 3.74
CA GLY A 248 11.00 14.76 4.88
C GLY A 248 9.57 15.10 4.44
N ARG A 249 9.40 15.98 3.45
CA ARG A 249 8.10 16.33 2.86
C ARG A 249 7.41 15.12 2.24
N MET A 250 8.15 14.33 1.46
CA MET A 250 7.64 13.08 0.88
C MET A 250 7.14 12.12 1.96
N LEU A 251 7.95 11.86 3.00
CA LEU A 251 7.59 10.96 4.10
C LEU A 251 6.40 11.48 4.91
N GLN A 252 6.34 12.79 5.18
CA GLN A 252 5.19 13.40 5.85
C GLN A 252 3.89 13.26 5.05
N GLY A 253 3.95 13.38 3.72
CA GLY A 253 2.82 13.12 2.84
C GLY A 253 2.41 11.64 2.84
N THR A 254 3.41 10.75 2.75
CA THR A 254 3.23 9.29 2.74
C THR A 254 2.57 8.80 4.03
N MET A 255 3.00 9.33 5.19
CA MET A 255 2.52 8.91 6.51
C MET A 255 1.35 9.79 7.02
N LYS A 256 0.74 10.61 6.16
CA LYS A 256 -0.32 11.55 6.57
C LYS A 256 -1.55 10.82 7.12
N SER A 257 -1.93 9.70 6.50
CA SER A 257 -3.09 8.89 6.90
C SER A 257 -2.82 7.41 6.62
N PRO A 258 -3.03 6.50 7.60
CA PRO A 258 -2.97 5.06 7.38
C PRO A 258 -3.97 4.57 6.33
N ALA A 259 -5.07 5.31 6.11
CA ALA A 259 -6.13 4.92 5.20
C ALA A 259 -5.78 5.09 3.71
N HIS A 260 -4.66 5.73 3.38
CA HIS A 260 -4.26 5.92 1.98
C HIS A 260 -3.55 4.70 1.39
N PHE A 261 -3.06 3.78 2.21
CA PHE A 261 -2.34 2.61 1.70
C PHE A 261 -3.30 1.57 1.13
N SER A 262 -2.92 0.94 0.02
CA SER A 262 -3.59 -0.23 -0.52
C SER A 262 -3.47 -1.41 0.45
N HIS A 263 -4.56 -2.17 0.58
CA HIS A 263 -4.60 -3.41 1.37
C HIS A 263 -4.27 -4.66 0.54
N HIS A 264 -3.93 -4.49 -0.74
CA HIS A 264 -3.60 -5.60 -1.62
C HIS A 264 -2.38 -6.37 -1.07
N PRO A 265 -2.42 -7.71 -0.97
CA PRO A 265 -1.34 -8.50 -0.36
C PRO A 265 0.02 -8.36 -1.06
N ALA A 266 0.04 -8.05 -2.35
CA ALA A 266 1.28 -7.72 -3.08
C ALA A 266 1.97 -6.43 -2.61
N ALA A 267 1.31 -5.55 -1.86
CA ALA A 267 1.88 -4.31 -1.35
C ALA A 267 2.71 -4.49 -0.08
N THR A 268 2.67 -5.66 0.57
CA THR A 268 3.27 -5.90 1.89
C THR A 268 4.72 -5.45 1.97
N GLY A 269 5.57 -5.92 1.07
CA GLY A 269 7.00 -5.61 1.04
C GLY A 269 7.27 -4.14 0.71
N THR A 270 6.52 -3.57 -0.25
CA THR A 270 6.59 -2.15 -0.60
C THR A 270 6.22 -1.26 0.59
N PHE A 271 5.13 -1.60 1.30
CA PHE A 271 4.64 -0.92 2.48
C PHE A 271 5.67 -0.93 3.61
N PHE A 272 6.17 -2.10 4.01
CA PHE A 272 7.17 -2.20 5.08
C PHE A 272 8.52 -1.58 4.70
N THR A 273 8.86 -1.54 3.40
CA THR A 273 10.03 -0.79 2.91
C THR A 273 9.84 0.74 3.10
N ALA A 274 8.64 1.26 2.84
CA ALA A 274 8.32 2.67 3.11
C ALA A 274 8.35 2.99 4.61
N MET A 275 7.81 2.11 5.46
CA MET A 275 7.89 2.25 6.93
C MET A 275 9.33 2.26 7.41
N LEU A 276 10.17 1.35 6.88
CA LEU A 276 11.60 1.29 7.20
C LEU A 276 12.34 2.58 6.82
N LEU A 277 12.09 3.12 5.63
CA LEU A 277 12.68 4.40 5.21
C LEU A 277 12.24 5.53 6.16
N GLY A 278 10.97 5.56 6.55
CA GLY A 278 10.44 6.51 7.53
C GLY A 278 11.16 6.47 8.88
N LEU A 279 11.33 5.27 9.45
CA LEU A 279 12.04 5.11 10.73
C LEU A 279 13.54 5.43 10.63
N LYS A 280 14.20 5.01 9.55
CA LYS A 280 15.60 5.38 9.27
C LYS A 280 15.78 6.90 9.20
N PHE A 281 14.87 7.59 8.50
CA PHE A 281 14.88 9.05 8.40
C PHE A 281 14.69 9.70 9.77
N CYS A 282 13.75 9.23 10.59
CA CYS A 282 13.53 9.76 11.94
C CYS A 282 14.76 9.54 12.85
N SER A 283 15.48 8.43 12.67
CA SER A 283 16.72 8.12 13.41
C SER A 283 17.87 9.08 13.12
N CYS A 284 17.83 9.83 12.01
CA CYS A 284 18.77 10.91 11.71
C CYS A 284 18.63 12.12 12.64
N GLN A 285 17.65 12.18 13.55
CA GLN A 285 17.56 13.22 14.59
C GLN A 285 18.85 13.37 15.42
N SER A 286 19.62 12.29 15.55
CA SER A 286 20.91 12.27 16.26
C SER A 286 22.05 12.94 15.48
N GLN A 287 21.84 13.30 14.22
CA GLN A 287 22.83 13.87 13.31
C GLN A 287 22.63 15.39 13.18
N SER A 288 23.72 16.15 13.03
CA SER A 288 23.76 17.63 13.12
C SER A 288 22.76 18.37 12.22
N ASN A 289 22.43 17.80 11.05
CA ASN A 289 21.67 18.51 10.00
C ASN A 289 20.16 18.68 10.31
N LEU A 290 19.57 17.83 11.15
CA LEU A 290 18.11 17.85 11.43
C LEU A 290 17.75 18.13 12.90
N GLN A 291 18.71 18.51 13.75
CA GLN A 291 18.46 18.76 15.19
C GLN A 291 17.37 19.81 15.47
N LYS A 292 17.17 20.77 14.56
CA LYS A 292 16.12 21.80 14.69
C LYS A 292 14.71 21.28 14.39
N CYS A 293 14.60 20.08 13.82
CA CYS A 293 13.33 19.49 13.36
C CYS A 293 12.83 18.36 14.29
N ASN A 294 13.39 18.21 15.51
CA ASN A 294 13.11 17.09 16.41
C ASN A 294 11.61 16.82 16.62
N MET A 295 10.79 17.84 16.87
CA MET A 295 9.35 17.67 17.05
C MET A 295 8.66 17.13 15.78
N GLY A 296 9.07 17.60 14.61
CA GLY A 296 8.56 17.11 13.32
C GLY A 296 8.98 15.67 13.03
N LEU A 297 10.18 15.27 13.45
CA LEU A 297 10.68 13.90 13.33
C LEU A 297 9.96 12.95 14.29
N GLN A 298 9.75 13.35 15.54
CA GLN A 298 8.95 12.58 16.50
C GLN A 298 7.51 12.37 16.00
N LEU A 299 6.88 13.44 15.49
CA LEU A 299 5.56 13.35 14.90
C LEU A 299 5.52 12.42 13.69
N LEU A 300 6.52 12.48 12.82
CA LEU A 300 6.64 11.58 11.68
C LEU A 300 6.81 10.12 12.13
N GLU A 301 7.67 9.89 13.13
CA GLU A 301 7.89 8.57 13.70
C GLU A 301 6.58 7.97 14.25
N ASP A 302 5.82 8.76 15.01
CA ASP A 302 4.50 8.34 15.52
C ASP A 302 3.52 8.01 14.40
N ARG A 303 3.53 8.77 13.30
CA ARG A 303 2.73 8.47 12.12
C ARG A 303 3.18 7.19 11.43
N VAL A 304 4.48 6.91 11.38
CA VAL A 304 5.01 5.63 10.86
C VAL A 304 4.52 4.47 11.72
N TYR A 305 4.61 4.56 13.05
CA TYR A 305 4.07 3.54 13.96
C TYR A 305 2.56 3.36 13.77
N ARG A 306 1.81 4.46 13.63
CA ARG A 306 0.36 4.43 13.42
C ARG A 306 -0.02 3.75 12.10
N ALA A 307 0.69 4.06 11.01
CA ALA A 307 0.49 3.43 9.71
C ALA A 307 0.87 1.94 9.76
N ALA A 308 2.04 1.60 10.30
CA ALA A 308 2.53 0.24 10.39
C ALA A 308 1.62 -0.67 11.24
N LEU A 309 1.11 -0.17 12.37
CA LEU A 309 0.10 -0.88 13.15
C LEU A 309 -1.23 -1.00 12.40
N GLY A 310 -1.62 0.04 11.66
CA GLY A 310 -2.83 0.07 10.83
C GLY A 310 -2.88 -1.06 9.79
N TRP A 311 -1.74 -1.49 9.25
CA TRP A 311 -1.64 -2.64 8.33
C TRP A 311 -2.27 -3.92 8.90
N PHE A 312 -2.15 -4.12 10.22
CA PHE A 312 -2.67 -5.29 10.90
C PHE A 312 -4.16 -5.20 11.24
N SER A 313 -4.86 -4.14 10.84
CA SER A 313 -6.32 -4.03 11.03
C SER A 313 -7.09 -5.03 10.16
N TYR A 314 -6.46 -5.54 9.11
CA TYR A 314 -7.07 -6.42 8.11
C TYR A 314 -6.69 -7.89 8.35
N ALA A 315 -7.48 -8.80 7.78
CA ALA A 315 -7.16 -10.22 7.78
C ALA A 315 -5.90 -10.48 6.92
N PRO A 316 -5.08 -11.49 7.27
CA PRO A 316 -3.91 -11.83 6.48
C PRO A 316 -4.29 -12.52 5.16
N GLU A 317 -3.95 -11.91 4.01
CA GLU A 317 -4.24 -12.41 2.67
C GLU A 317 -2.98 -12.88 1.92
N TRP A 318 -3.14 -13.79 0.95
CA TRP A 318 -2.03 -14.35 0.17
C TRP A 318 -1.97 -13.73 -1.22
N TYR A 319 -0.76 -13.64 -1.79
CA TYR A 319 -0.56 -13.25 -3.18
C TYR A 319 0.35 -14.26 -3.87
N GLU A 320 -0.12 -14.76 -5.02
CA GLU A 320 0.65 -15.63 -5.89
C GLU A 320 1.13 -14.82 -7.10
N SER A 321 2.45 -14.78 -7.29
CA SER A 321 3.10 -14.15 -8.43
C SER A 321 3.68 -15.22 -9.35
N PRO A 322 3.68 -15.03 -10.69
CA PRO A 322 4.40 -15.92 -11.59
C PRO A 322 5.90 -15.98 -11.27
N ASN A 323 6.45 -14.94 -10.64
CA ASN A 323 7.83 -14.95 -10.16
C ASN A 323 7.92 -15.65 -8.79
N LYS A 324 8.50 -16.86 -8.79
CA LYS A 324 8.71 -17.67 -7.57
C LYS A 324 9.50 -16.97 -6.47
N THR A 325 10.32 -15.97 -6.81
CA THR A 325 11.11 -15.21 -5.81
C THR A 325 10.33 -14.06 -5.16
N TYR A 326 9.12 -13.75 -5.63
CA TYR A 326 8.35 -12.60 -5.14
C TYR A 326 8.06 -12.72 -3.65
N ALA A 327 7.46 -13.84 -3.21
CA ALA A 327 7.13 -14.08 -1.81
C ALA A 327 8.36 -13.97 -0.89
N GLN A 328 9.51 -14.51 -1.32
CA GLN A 328 10.77 -14.41 -0.58
C GLN A 328 11.22 -12.95 -0.42
N ARG A 329 11.09 -12.14 -1.47
CA ARG A 329 11.45 -10.71 -1.44
C ARG A 329 10.49 -9.89 -0.56
N GLU A 330 9.22 -10.28 -0.49
CA GLU A 330 8.25 -9.70 0.44
C GLU A 330 8.65 -10.03 1.88
N ALA A 331 8.86 -11.31 2.20
CA ALA A 331 9.31 -11.79 3.52
C ALA A 331 10.59 -11.09 3.98
N GLN A 332 11.58 -10.96 3.08
CA GLN A 332 12.83 -10.26 3.37
C GLN A 332 12.59 -8.78 3.72
N SER A 333 11.66 -8.10 3.05
CA SER A 333 11.37 -6.68 3.31
C SER A 333 10.80 -6.47 4.72
N VAL A 334 9.89 -7.37 5.14
CA VAL A 334 9.34 -7.36 6.50
C VAL A 334 10.41 -7.74 7.53
N SER A 335 11.23 -8.75 7.24
CA SER A 335 12.32 -9.20 8.11
C SER A 335 13.35 -8.08 8.38
N VAL A 336 13.74 -7.32 7.36
CA VAL A 336 14.64 -6.16 7.53
C VAL A 336 14.01 -5.08 8.41
N PHE A 337 12.71 -4.83 8.26
CA PHE A 337 11.96 -3.90 9.11
C PHE A 337 11.93 -4.37 10.57
N VAL A 338 11.65 -5.65 10.81
CA VAL A 338 11.67 -6.28 12.14
C VAL A 338 13.05 -6.15 12.78
N HIS A 339 14.11 -6.48 12.05
CA HIS A 339 15.49 -6.37 12.53
C HIS A 339 15.87 -4.93 12.87
N PHE A 340 15.37 -3.95 12.10
CA PHE A 340 15.55 -2.53 12.42
C PHE A 340 14.87 -2.16 13.75
N LEU A 341 13.61 -2.55 13.95
CA LEU A 341 12.87 -2.30 15.19
C LEU A 341 13.55 -2.91 16.42
N GLN A 342 14.12 -4.11 16.30
CA GLN A 342 14.83 -4.79 17.39
C GLN A 342 16.11 -4.07 17.81
N ASN A 343 16.87 -3.59 16.84
CA ASN A 343 18.18 -2.97 17.07
C ASN A 343 18.12 -1.49 17.40
N GLU A 344 16.98 -0.84 17.12
CA GLU A 344 16.77 0.55 17.45
C GLU A 344 16.81 0.71 18.98
N ARG A 345 17.90 1.32 19.47
CA ARG A 345 18.03 1.74 20.86
C ARG A 345 16.99 2.84 21.08
N THR A 346 16.03 2.58 21.97
CA THR A 346 15.08 3.60 22.44
C THR A 346 15.92 4.81 22.85
N SER A 347 15.84 5.90 22.08
CA SER A 347 16.47 7.15 22.48
C SER A 347 15.94 7.44 23.89
N GLY A 348 16.88 7.55 24.85
CA GLY A 348 16.53 7.83 26.23
C GLY A 348 15.67 9.10 26.31
N PRO A 349 14.94 9.30 27.43
CA PRO A 349 14.07 10.46 27.58
C PRO A 349 14.86 11.71 27.21
N VAL A 350 14.37 12.45 26.21
CA VAL A 350 14.82 13.80 25.98
C VAL A 350 14.31 14.59 27.18
N ASP A 351 15.16 14.70 28.21
CA ASP A 351 15.08 15.72 29.25
C ASP A 351 15.23 17.08 28.56
N SER A 352 14.19 17.52 27.86
CA SER A 352 14.06 18.86 27.31
C SER A 352 12.58 19.24 27.19
N VAL A 353 11.79 18.93 28.21
CA VAL A 353 10.90 19.99 28.72
C VAL A 353 11.82 20.83 29.59
N SER A 354 12.35 21.89 29.01
CA SER A 354 13.06 22.91 29.79
C SER A 354 12.17 23.29 30.97
N LYS A 355 12.67 23.01 32.18
CA LYS A 355 12.28 23.77 33.37
C LYS A 355 12.49 25.24 33.03
N LEU A 356 11.41 25.91 32.62
CA LEU A 356 11.30 27.35 32.70
C LEU A 356 11.41 27.66 34.19
N GLN A 357 12.59 28.10 34.56
CA GLN A 357 12.92 28.46 35.93
C GLN A 357 12.11 29.71 36.29
N GLY A 358 11.16 29.54 37.22
CA GLY A 358 10.63 30.61 38.05
C GLY A 358 9.38 31.34 37.53
N ARG A 359 8.20 30.82 37.89
CA ARG A 359 7.11 31.61 38.52
C ARG A 359 6.12 30.66 39.16
N GLU A 360 5.99 30.76 40.48
CA GLU A 360 4.93 30.10 41.25
C GLU A 360 3.57 30.61 40.76
N GLY A 361 2.68 29.71 40.34
CA GLY A 361 1.33 30.05 39.90
C GLY A 361 0.73 29.03 38.93
N GLU A 362 -0.08 28.13 39.47
CA GLU A 362 -1.10 27.27 38.82
C GLU A 362 -0.64 26.04 38.00
N PRO A 363 -1.16 24.83 38.30
CA PRO A 363 -1.05 23.69 37.39
C PRO A 363 -2.08 23.89 36.27
N SER A 364 -1.65 24.43 35.13
CA SER A 364 -2.48 24.39 33.93
C SER A 364 -2.58 22.94 33.43
N MET A 365 -3.60 22.23 33.91
CA MET A 365 -4.16 21.00 33.35
C MET A 365 -4.69 21.27 31.93
N ALA A 366 -3.79 21.55 30.99
CA ALA A 366 -4.11 21.43 29.57
C ALA A 366 -3.73 19.99 29.18
N ASP A 367 -4.74 19.13 29.04
CA ASP A 367 -4.61 17.81 28.43
C ASP A 367 -3.77 17.94 27.16
N HIS A 368 -2.54 17.45 27.18
CA HIS A 368 -1.69 17.43 25.99
C HIS A 368 -2.21 16.31 25.08
N ILE A 369 -3.23 16.63 24.28
CA ILE A 369 -3.76 15.74 23.25
C ILE A 369 -2.66 15.53 22.21
N HIS A 370 -2.13 14.31 22.13
CA HIS A 370 -1.13 13.95 21.15
C HIS A 370 -1.74 13.97 19.74
N PRO A 371 -1.13 14.64 18.75
CA PRO A 371 -1.71 14.82 17.41
C PRO A 371 -1.97 13.50 16.64
N VAL A 372 -1.27 12.42 17.00
CA VAL A 372 -1.46 11.08 16.39
C VAL A 372 -2.24 10.13 17.28
N TRP A 373 -2.09 10.25 18.60
CA TRP A 373 -2.50 9.23 19.56
C TRP A 373 -3.62 9.68 20.50
N GLY A 374 -4.05 10.94 20.41
CA GLY A 374 -5.05 11.50 21.31
C GLY A 374 -4.54 11.65 22.75
N CYS A 375 -5.42 11.47 23.72
CA CYS A 375 -5.06 11.50 25.13
C CYS A 375 -4.21 10.26 25.48
N VAL A 376 -2.97 10.47 25.94
CA VAL A 376 -2.04 9.39 26.29
C VAL A 376 -1.41 9.67 27.64
N ASP A 377 -1.73 8.84 28.62
CA ASP A 377 -1.02 8.81 29.89
C ASP A 377 0.35 8.14 29.69
N ASN A 378 1.42 8.82 30.14
CA ASN A 378 2.79 8.29 30.13
C ASN A 378 3.26 7.83 28.73
N TYR A 379 3.43 8.81 27.83
CA TYR A 379 3.77 8.62 26.42
C TYR A 379 4.94 7.65 26.16
N THR A 380 6.01 7.70 26.96
CA THR A 380 7.20 6.85 26.77
C THR A 380 6.87 5.36 26.91
N ASN A 381 6.12 5.00 27.95
CA ASN A 381 5.68 3.64 28.17
C ASN A 381 4.68 3.18 27.10
N ALA A 382 3.76 4.06 26.70
CA ALA A 382 2.81 3.77 25.62
C ALA A 382 3.52 3.52 24.28
N ARG A 383 4.54 4.33 23.95
CA ARG A 383 5.39 4.17 22.76
C ARG A 383 6.10 2.83 22.76
N GLU A 384 6.70 2.43 23.88
CA GLU A 384 7.37 1.13 23.99
C GLU A 384 6.38 -0.04 23.83
N LYS A 385 5.20 0.03 24.45
CA LYS A 385 4.15 -0.99 24.27
C LYS A 385 3.72 -1.12 22.79
N ARG A 386 3.56 -0.01 22.08
CA ARG A 386 3.24 0.01 20.63
C ARG A 386 4.36 -0.59 19.79
N LYS A 387 5.62 -0.28 20.11
CA LYS A 387 6.79 -0.87 19.45
C LYS A 387 6.84 -2.39 19.65
N GLN A 388 6.63 -2.87 20.86
CA GLN A 388 6.62 -4.32 21.16
C GLN A 388 5.45 -5.04 20.47
N LEU A 389 4.27 -4.41 20.41
CA LEU A 389 3.14 -4.94 19.64
C LEU A 389 3.47 -5.02 18.14
N LEU A 390 3.99 -3.94 17.56
CA LEU A 390 4.35 -3.88 16.15
C LEU A 390 5.42 -4.93 15.81
N LEU A 391 6.44 -5.06 16.66
CA LEU A 391 7.48 -6.07 16.50
C LEU A 391 6.89 -7.49 16.45
N THR A 392 5.99 -7.82 17.37
CA THR A 392 5.34 -9.13 17.44
C THR A 392 4.50 -9.42 16.19
N LEU A 393 3.72 -8.44 15.73
CA LEU A 393 2.86 -8.59 14.55
C LEU A 393 3.68 -8.69 13.26
N SER A 394 4.71 -7.85 13.10
CA SER A 394 5.58 -7.87 11.92
C SER A 394 6.45 -9.12 11.86
N GLN A 395 6.89 -9.68 12.99
CA GLN A 395 7.58 -10.97 13.02
C GLN A 395 6.67 -12.09 12.50
N ASN A 396 5.43 -12.15 12.97
CA ASN A 396 4.46 -13.13 12.49
C ASN A 396 4.21 -13.01 10.98
N GLU A 397 4.12 -11.78 10.46
CA GLU A 397 3.95 -11.54 9.02
C GLU A 397 5.18 -11.98 8.21
N ALA A 398 6.40 -11.70 8.70
CA ALA A 398 7.63 -12.16 8.06
C ALA A 398 7.69 -13.70 7.99
N ASP A 399 7.41 -14.37 9.11
CA ASP A 399 7.41 -15.84 9.20
C ASP A 399 6.35 -16.45 8.27
N ARG A 400 5.16 -15.85 8.25
CA ARG A 400 4.05 -16.26 7.39
C ARG A 400 4.45 -16.21 5.91
N LEU A 401 5.07 -15.12 5.47
CA LEU A 401 5.52 -14.95 4.08
C LEU A 401 6.71 -15.87 3.74
N GLU A 402 7.60 -16.12 4.70
CA GLU A 402 8.72 -17.05 4.52
C GLU A 402 8.22 -18.49 4.30
N VAL A 403 7.24 -18.93 5.10
CA VAL A 403 6.58 -20.24 4.92
C VAL A 403 5.89 -20.32 3.56
N TRP A 404 5.26 -19.24 3.09
CA TRP A 404 4.66 -19.19 1.77
C TRP A 404 5.68 -19.23 0.63
N ALA A 405 6.83 -18.58 0.81
CA ALA A 405 7.93 -18.62 -0.16
C ALA A 405 8.56 -20.02 -0.27
N GLN A 406 8.68 -20.73 0.86
CA GLN A 406 9.34 -22.03 0.95
C GLN A 406 8.56 -23.03 1.82
N PRO A 407 7.39 -23.52 1.35
CA PRO A 407 6.53 -24.39 2.16
C PRO A 407 7.15 -25.77 2.44
N ILE A 408 8.06 -26.24 1.58
CA ILE A 408 8.72 -27.56 1.69
C ILE A 408 10.11 -27.44 2.35
N HIS A 409 10.79 -26.31 2.16
CA HIS A 409 12.14 -26.07 2.63
C HIS A 409 12.15 -25.09 3.80
N THR A 410 11.31 -25.34 4.81
CA THR A 410 11.44 -24.64 6.08
C THR A 410 12.79 -25.00 6.67
N LYS A 411 13.80 -24.16 6.42
CA LYS A 411 14.98 -24.12 7.29
C LYS A 411 14.46 -24.01 8.72
N ASP A 412 15.13 -24.63 9.68
CA ASP A 412 14.83 -24.50 11.12
C ASP A 412 15.09 -23.07 11.64
N THR A 413 14.76 -22.04 10.86
CA THR A 413 14.73 -20.63 11.18
C THR A 413 13.56 -20.36 12.11
N THR A 414 13.56 -21.04 13.25
CA THR A 414 12.79 -20.67 14.45
C THR A 414 13.46 -19.47 15.12
N THR A 415 13.76 -18.42 14.35
CA THR A 415 14.21 -17.15 14.89
C THR A 415 13.01 -16.52 15.60
N PHE A 416 13.07 -16.51 16.93
CA PHE A 416 12.13 -15.83 17.82
C PHE A 416 10.77 -16.48 18.10
N ARG A 417 10.77 -17.75 18.53
CA ARG A 417 9.73 -18.21 19.48
C ARG A 417 10.12 -17.92 20.93
N GLY A 418 10.22 -16.63 21.27
CA GLY A 418 10.11 -16.24 22.68
C GLY A 418 8.69 -16.56 23.13
N LYS A 419 8.52 -17.43 24.14
CA LYS A 419 7.19 -17.75 24.68
C LYS A 419 6.63 -16.48 25.32
N ILE A 420 5.73 -15.79 24.60
CA ILE A 420 5.04 -14.61 25.12
C ILE A 420 4.15 -15.06 26.28
N SER A 421 4.30 -14.42 27.44
CA SER A 421 3.50 -14.74 28.62
C SER A 421 2.03 -14.34 28.42
N SER A 422 1.14 -14.95 29.20
CA SER A 422 -0.29 -14.62 29.19
C SER A 422 -0.53 -13.12 29.44
N ASP A 423 0.18 -12.53 30.41
CA ASP A 423 0.06 -11.11 30.75
C ASP A 423 0.51 -10.19 29.62
N LYS A 424 1.57 -10.56 28.88
CA LYS A 424 2.02 -9.80 27.72
C LYS A 424 1.01 -9.83 26.58
N TRP A 425 0.33 -10.96 26.37
CA TRP A 425 -0.76 -11.02 25.38
C TRP A 425 -1.91 -10.09 25.73
N ILE A 426 -2.29 -10.01 27.01
CA ILE A 426 -3.31 -9.08 27.49
C ILE A 426 -2.88 -7.63 27.22
N ASP A 427 -1.63 -7.27 27.55
CA ASP A 427 -1.08 -5.93 27.26
C ASP A 427 -1.08 -5.61 25.76
N HIS A 428 -0.71 -6.59 24.91
CA HIS A 428 -0.75 -6.43 23.45
C HIS A 428 -2.16 -6.20 22.93
N VAL A 429 -3.15 -6.96 23.41
CA VAL A 429 -4.57 -6.79 23.03
C VAL A 429 -5.08 -5.42 23.44
N ARG A 430 -4.81 -4.98 24.67
CA ARG A 430 -5.22 -3.65 25.15
C ARG A 430 -4.57 -2.52 24.36
N THR A 431 -3.29 -2.68 24.03
CA THR A 431 -2.56 -1.71 23.21
C THR A 431 -3.12 -1.67 21.79
N ALA A 432 -3.40 -2.83 21.18
CA ALA A 432 -4.01 -2.93 19.87
C ALA A 432 -5.39 -2.25 19.84
N PHE A 433 -6.24 -2.58 20.80
CA PHE A 433 -7.60 -2.01 20.92
C PHE A 433 -7.58 -0.49 21.10
N ALA A 434 -6.64 0.04 21.91
CA ALA A 434 -6.48 1.47 22.11
C ALA A 434 -5.98 2.21 20.86
N VAL A 435 -5.24 1.54 19.98
CA VAL A 435 -4.76 2.09 18.71
C VAL A 435 -5.86 2.03 17.65
N ASP A 436 -6.42 0.85 17.41
CA ASP A 436 -7.58 0.62 16.54
C ASP A 436 -8.21 -0.74 16.91
N PRO A 437 -9.50 -0.79 17.29
CA PRO A 437 -10.18 -2.04 17.63
C PRO A 437 -10.05 -3.13 16.57
N ARG A 438 -9.97 -2.76 15.28
CA ARG A 438 -9.84 -3.70 14.16
C ARG A 438 -8.54 -4.51 14.23
N ILE A 439 -7.47 -3.92 14.75
CA ILE A 439 -6.21 -4.64 14.97
C ILE A 439 -6.43 -5.76 16.00
N ALA A 440 -7.09 -5.46 17.12
CA ALA A 440 -7.36 -6.47 18.15
C ALA A 440 -8.26 -7.59 17.62
N LEU A 441 -9.28 -7.25 16.82
CA LEU A 441 -10.22 -8.21 16.23
C LEU A 441 -9.56 -9.12 15.17
N SER A 442 -8.51 -8.66 14.50
CA SER A 442 -7.77 -9.46 13.50
C SER A 442 -6.67 -10.35 14.12
N MET A 443 -6.27 -10.11 15.37
CA MET A 443 -5.23 -10.90 16.04
C MET A 443 -5.56 -12.40 16.15
N PRO A 444 -6.80 -12.83 16.45
CA PRO A 444 -7.17 -14.26 16.44
C PRO A 444 -6.94 -14.97 15.12
N LEU A 445 -7.01 -14.26 13.99
CA LEU A 445 -6.74 -14.83 12.66
C LEU A 445 -5.24 -15.13 12.46
N ARG A 446 -4.37 -14.40 13.16
CA ARG A 446 -2.90 -14.58 13.13
C ARG A 446 -2.42 -15.56 14.19
N PHE A 447 -3.07 -15.57 15.34
CA PHE A 447 -2.71 -16.38 16.50
C PHE A 447 -3.90 -17.21 17.02
N PRO A 448 -4.38 -18.21 16.25
CA PRO A 448 -5.61 -18.94 16.56
C PRO A 448 -5.52 -19.78 17.84
N THR A 449 -4.32 -20.14 18.29
CA THR A 449 -4.10 -21.02 19.45
C THR A 449 -4.11 -20.31 20.80
N ASN A 450 -4.13 -18.97 20.84
CA ASN A 450 -4.01 -18.20 22.08
C ASN A 450 -5.38 -17.89 22.70
N ALA A 451 -5.85 -18.75 23.60
CA ALA A 451 -7.14 -18.59 24.29
C ALA A 451 -7.22 -17.34 25.19
N THR A 452 -6.13 -16.99 25.93
CA THR A 452 -6.10 -15.78 26.78
C THR A 452 -6.41 -14.52 25.97
N MET A 453 -5.79 -14.41 24.80
CA MET A 453 -5.95 -13.28 23.90
C MET A 453 -7.42 -13.15 23.44
N GLN A 454 -8.05 -14.26 23.04
CA GLN A 454 -9.45 -14.28 22.63
C GLN A 454 -10.40 -13.89 23.77
N SER A 455 -10.13 -14.35 24.99
CA SER A 455 -10.91 -14.00 26.18
C SER A 455 -10.84 -12.50 26.51
N GLU A 456 -9.66 -11.90 26.45
CA GLU A 456 -9.49 -10.46 26.69
C GLU A 456 -10.17 -9.62 25.60
N ILE A 457 -10.04 -10.01 24.32
CA ILE A 457 -10.74 -9.33 23.21
C ILE A 457 -12.25 -9.39 23.45
N THR A 458 -12.77 -10.56 23.82
CA THR A 458 -14.19 -10.77 24.14
C THR A 458 -14.64 -9.82 25.25
N GLN A 459 -13.90 -9.72 26.35
CA GLN A 459 -14.22 -8.82 27.45
C GLN A 459 -14.22 -7.34 27.03
N LEU A 460 -13.23 -6.91 26.24
CA LEU A 460 -13.13 -5.54 25.75
C LEU A 460 -14.28 -5.17 24.81
N VAL A 461 -14.62 -6.06 23.87
CA VAL A 461 -15.75 -5.87 22.94
C VAL A 461 -17.06 -5.75 23.72
N GLN A 462 -17.29 -6.64 24.69
CA GLN A 462 -18.52 -6.62 25.50
C GLN A 462 -18.64 -5.35 26.36
N THR A 463 -17.52 -4.81 26.84
CA THR A 463 -17.50 -3.58 27.65
C THR A 463 -17.74 -2.32 26.80
N ARG A 464 -17.26 -2.29 25.56
CA ARG A 464 -17.27 -1.10 24.67
C ARG A 464 -18.14 -1.26 23.43
N LEU A 465 -19.18 -2.08 23.51
CA LEU A 465 -20.06 -2.44 22.39
C LEU A 465 -20.60 -1.25 21.57
N LEU A 466 -20.89 -0.12 22.22
CA LEU A 466 -21.46 1.06 21.55
C LEU A 466 -20.48 1.71 20.56
N GLU A 467 -19.18 1.63 20.83
CA GLU A 467 -18.12 2.20 19.98
C GLU A 467 -17.85 1.35 18.73
N LEU A 468 -18.30 0.10 18.72
CA LEU A 468 -17.93 -0.91 17.72
C LEU A 468 -19.03 -1.23 16.70
N ARG A 469 -20.19 -0.53 16.74
CA ARG A 469 -21.37 -0.85 15.92
C ARG A 469 -21.12 -0.89 14.42
N THR A 470 -20.12 -0.15 13.94
CA THR A 470 -19.75 -0.08 12.52
C THR A 470 -18.81 -1.21 12.08
N ILE A 471 -18.36 -2.05 12.99
CA ILE A 471 -17.33 -3.09 12.75
C ILE A 471 -18.00 -4.48 12.83
N PRO A 472 -18.33 -5.12 11.69
CA PRO A 472 -18.96 -6.44 11.69
C PRO A 472 -18.08 -7.54 12.29
N GLU A 473 -16.76 -7.41 12.23
CA GLU A 473 -15.79 -8.39 12.73
C GLU A 473 -15.89 -8.59 14.26
N ALA A 474 -16.51 -7.66 14.99
CA ALA A 474 -16.74 -7.78 16.42
C ALA A 474 -17.91 -8.70 16.80
N LEU A 475 -18.79 -9.08 15.86
CA LEU A 475 -19.98 -9.90 16.11
C LEU A 475 -19.69 -11.25 16.80
N PRO A 476 -18.70 -12.06 16.38
CA PRO A 476 -18.44 -13.37 16.99
C PRO A 476 -18.04 -13.28 18.48
N PHE A 477 -17.56 -12.12 18.92
CA PHE A 477 -17.09 -11.92 20.29
C PHE A 477 -18.22 -11.61 21.29
N PHE A 478 -19.40 -11.19 20.83
CA PHE A 478 -20.55 -10.96 21.71
C PHE A 478 -21.78 -11.83 21.38
N ILE A 479 -21.89 -12.33 20.15
CA ILE A 479 -22.83 -13.39 19.79
C ILE A 479 -22.15 -14.74 20.07
N THR A 480 -22.17 -15.14 21.34
CA THR A 480 -21.66 -16.45 21.77
C THR A 480 -22.83 -17.39 22.11
N PRO A 481 -22.69 -18.72 22.02
CA PRO A 481 -23.76 -19.65 22.38
C PRO A 481 -24.29 -19.40 23.80
N LYS A 482 -23.38 -19.17 24.75
CA LYS A 482 -23.72 -18.80 26.12
C LYS A 482 -24.55 -17.51 26.21
N ALA A 483 -24.20 -16.48 25.45
CA ALA A 483 -24.96 -15.22 25.44
C ALA A 483 -26.37 -15.38 24.85
N VAL A 484 -26.54 -16.33 23.92
CA VAL A 484 -27.84 -16.68 23.34
C VAL A 484 -28.69 -17.45 24.35
N ASP A 485 -28.12 -18.46 25.01
CA ASP A 485 -28.79 -19.25 26.04
C ASP A 485 -29.26 -18.37 27.22
N GLU A 486 -28.44 -17.41 27.62
CA GLU A 486 -28.72 -16.49 28.74
C GLU A 486 -29.61 -15.29 28.34
N ASN A 487 -30.06 -15.17 27.08
CA ASN A 487 -30.79 -14.01 26.56
C ASN A 487 -30.11 -12.67 26.91
N SER A 488 -28.79 -12.61 26.69
CA SER A 488 -27.97 -11.49 27.11
C SER A 488 -28.47 -10.12 26.62
N VAL A 489 -28.36 -9.10 27.47
CA VAL A 489 -28.69 -7.70 27.13
C VAL A 489 -27.86 -7.17 25.97
N LEU A 490 -26.67 -7.73 25.73
CA LEU A 490 -25.78 -7.34 24.65
C LEU A 490 -26.43 -7.55 23.26
N LEU A 491 -27.29 -8.57 23.13
CA LEU A 491 -27.99 -8.88 21.89
C LEU A 491 -29.03 -7.81 21.49
N GLN A 492 -29.36 -6.87 22.38
CA GLN A 492 -30.21 -5.71 22.06
C GLN A 492 -29.56 -4.74 21.06
N GLN A 493 -28.24 -4.81 20.88
CA GLN A 493 -27.51 -3.93 19.98
C GLN A 493 -27.59 -4.37 18.50
N LEU A 494 -27.96 -5.62 18.23
CA LEU A 494 -27.97 -6.22 16.89
C LEU A 494 -28.75 -5.43 15.82
N PRO A 495 -29.94 -4.84 16.10
CA PRO A 495 -30.68 -4.07 15.09
C PRO A 495 -29.91 -2.88 14.52
N HIS A 496 -28.98 -2.32 15.30
CA HIS A 496 -28.19 -1.13 14.93
C HIS A 496 -26.78 -1.48 14.45
N TRP A 497 -26.44 -2.78 14.37
CA TRP A 497 -25.10 -3.22 13.99
C TRP A 497 -24.90 -3.16 12.47
N ALA A 498 -23.67 -2.96 12.01
CA ALA A 498 -23.32 -3.10 10.60
C ALA A 498 -23.63 -4.53 10.09
N PRO A 499 -24.06 -4.69 8.83
CA PRO A 499 -24.28 -6.03 8.27
C PRO A 499 -22.95 -6.78 8.12
N CYS A 500 -22.95 -8.08 8.43
CA CYS A 500 -21.79 -8.96 8.25
C CYS A 500 -21.80 -9.64 6.89
N SER A 501 -20.79 -10.47 6.60
CA SER A 501 -20.78 -11.32 5.41
C SER A 501 -21.94 -12.33 5.45
N VAL A 502 -22.39 -12.77 4.27
CA VAL A 502 -23.41 -13.81 4.16
C VAL A 502 -22.96 -15.10 4.85
N THR A 503 -21.68 -15.46 4.74
CA THR A 503 -21.15 -16.66 5.41
C THR A 503 -21.20 -16.60 6.92
N GLN A 504 -20.90 -15.44 7.50
CA GLN A 504 -21.04 -15.24 8.94
C GLN A 504 -22.51 -15.25 9.37
N ALA A 505 -23.42 -14.74 8.54
CA ALA A 505 -24.85 -14.82 8.79
C ALA A 505 -25.36 -16.27 8.77
N LEU A 506 -24.85 -17.11 7.86
CA LEU A 506 -25.15 -18.55 7.81
C LEU A 506 -24.63 -19.29 9.05
N GLU A 507 -23.50 -18.88 9.62
CA GLU A 507 -22.99 -19.45 10.87
C GLU A 507 -24.00 -19.25 12.02
N PHE A 508 -24.65 -18.10 12.08
CA PHE A 508 -25.70 -17.83 13.07
C PHE A 508 -27.01 -18.60 12.84
N LEU A 509 -27.16 -19.30 11.72
CA LEU A 509 -28.29 -20.23 11.49
C LEU A 509 -28.03 -21.65 12.01
N THR A 510 -26.82 -21.92 12.53
CA THR A 510 -26.47 -23.22 13.11
C THR A 510 -27.13 -23.41 14.49
N PRO A 511 -27.29 -24.67 14.96
CA PRO A 511 -27.97 -24.99 16.22
C PRO A 511 -27.58 -24.16 17.46
N PRO A 512 -26.31 -23.80 17.73
CA PRO A 512 -25.94 -23.06 18.94
C PRO A 512 -26.48 -21.63 19.03
N TYR A 513 -26.92 -21.02 17.92
CA TYR A 513 -27.42 -19.64 17.89
C TYR A 513 -28.91 -19.56 17.55
N LYS A 514 -29.47 -20.70 17.14
CA LYS A 514 -30.77 -20.78 16.52
C LYS A 514 -31.92 -20.51 17.51
N GLY A 515 -33.00 -19.92 17.00
CA GLY A 515 -34.24 -19.71 17.76
C GLY A 515 -34.32 -18.37 18.50
N HIS A 516 -33.18 -17.72 18.75
CA HIS A 516 -33.17 -16.42 19.43
C HIS A 516 -33.71 -15.29 18.52
N PRO A 517 -34.80 -14.60 18.88
CA PRO A 517 -35.50 -13.67 17.98
C PRO A 517 -34.62 -12.55 17.43
N ARG A 518 -33.70 -12.00 18.25
CA ARG A 518 -32.84 -10.88 17.83
C ARG A 518 -31.72 -11.32 16.87
N VAL A 519 -31.21 -12.54 17.04
CA VAL A 519 -30.16 -13.08 16.17
C VAL A 519 -30.76 -13.39 14.80
N MET A 520 -31.95 -14.01 14.78
CA MET A 520 -32.66 -14.28 13.53
C MET A 520 -33.06 -12.99 12.81
N ALA A 521 -33.61 -11.99 13.51
CA ALA A 521 -33.93 -10.70 12.90
C ALA A 521 -32.70 -10.01 12.30
N TYR A 522 -31.55 -10.11 12.96
CA TYR A 522 -30.28 -9.61 12.42
C TYR A 522 -29.86 -10.35 11.16
N VAL A 523 -29.86 -11.69 11.17
CA VAL A 523 -29.49 -12.51 10.00
C VAL A 523 -30.38 -12.18 8.81
N LEU A 524 -31.69 -12.07 9.01
CA LEU A 524 -32.63 -11.73 7.95
C LEU A 524 -32.34 -10.36 7.34
N ARG A 525 -32.12 -9.34 8.19
CA ARG A 525 -31.72 -8.00 7.74
C ARG A 525 -30.42 -8.05 6.95
N VAL A 526 -29.45 -8.87 7.37
CA VAL A 526 -28.19 -9.04 6.61
C VAL A 526 -28.48 -9.63 5.24
N LEU A 527 -29.24 -10.72 5.14
CA LEU A 527 -29.57 -11.33 3.85
C LEU A 527 -30.34 -10.38 2.92
N GLU A 528 -31.20 -9.52 3.46
CA GLU A 528 -31.93 -8.49 2.70
C GLU A 528 -31.02 -7.37 2.15
N THR A 529 -29.82 -7.17 2.72
CA THR A 529 -28.86 -6.17 2.24
C THR A 529 -28.01 -6.64 1.05
N TYR A 530 -28.01 -7.94 0.71
CA TYR A 530 -27.21 -8.46 -0.41
C TYR A 530 -28.04 -8.62 -1.69
N PRO A 531 -27.42 -8.51 -2.88
CA PRO A 531 -28.09 -8.80 -4.14
C PRO A 531 -28.67 -10.23 -4.17
N PRO A 532 -29.85 -10.43 -4.79
CA PRO A 532 -30.50 -11.74 -4.87
C PRO A 532 -29.58 -12.84 -5.44
N GLU A 533 -28.73 -12.52 -6.39
CA GLU A 533 -27.77 -13.47 -7.00
C GLU A 533 -26.78 -14.02 -5.98
N THR A 534 -26.27 -13.16 -5.07
CA THR A 534 -25.35 -13.55 -4.00
C THR A 534 -26.05 -14.45 -2.99
N VAL A 535 -27.29 -14.13 -2.61
CA VAL A 535 -28.07 -14.97 -1.69
C VAL A 535 -28.43 -16.30 -2.34
N THR A 536 -28.74 -16.31 -3.64
CA THR A 536 -29.07 -17.52 -4.42
C THR A 536 -27.92 -18.53 -4.39
N PHE A 537 -26.67 -18.05 -4.45
CA PHE A 537 -25.48 -18.91 -4.37
C PHE A 537 -25.45 -19.77 -3.09
N PHE A 538 -25.94 -19.21 -1.97
CA PHE A 538 -25.98 -19.90 -0.67
C PHE A 538 -27.31 -20.63 -0.39
N MET A 539 -28.19 -20.77 -1.38
CA MET A 539 -29.49 -21.43 -1.19
C MET A 539 -29.40 -22.87 -0.66
N PRO A 540 -28.47 -23.73 -1.10
CA PRO A 540 -28.33 -25.06 -0.52
C PRO A 540 -28.11 -25.02 1.00
N GLN A 541 -27.28 -24.09 1.49
CA GLN A 541 -26.99 -23.91 2.91
C GLN A 541 -28.18 -23.30 3.66
N LEU A 542 -28.91 -22.36 3.04
CA LEU A 542 -30.14 -21.79 3.60
C LEU A 542 -31.23 -22.86 3.76
N VAL A 543 -31.43 -23.72 2.76
CA VAL A 543 -32.38 -24.84 2.84
C VAL A 543 -31.96 -25.84 3.92
N GLN A 544 -30.67 -26.17 4.02
CA GLN A 544 -30.17 -27.01 5.12
C GLN A 544 -30.44 -26.42 6.50
N SER A 545 -30.37 -25.09 6.63
CA SER A 545 -30.65 -24.42 7.91
C SER A 545 -32.11 -24.58 8.37
N LEU A 546 -33.06 -24.81 7.44
CA LEU A 546 -34.47 -25.04 7.76
C LEU A 546 -34.71 -26.33 8.53
N ARG A 547 -33.83 -27.33 8.41
CA ARG A 547 -33.94 -28.62 9.13
C ARG A 547 -34.04 -28.46 10.65
N TYR A 548 -33.50 -27.36 11.16
CA TYR A 548 -33.47 -27.09 12.59
C TYR A 548 -34.57 -26.10 13.03
N ASP A 549 -35.47 -25.66 12.12
CA ASP A 549 -36.39 -24.54 12.34
C ASP A 549 -37.70 -25.00 12.98
N GLU A 550 -37.72 -24.96 14.31
CA GLU A 550 -38.90 -25.33 15.11
C GLU A 550 -40.03 -24.29 15.03
N GLY A 551 -39.84 -23.14 14.36
CA GLY A 551 -40.87 -22.10 14.19
C GLY A 551 -40.78 -21.37 12.86
N VAL A 552 -41.92 -21.04 12.26
CA VAL A 552 -42.15 -20.51 10.87
C VAL A 552 -41.41 -19.19 10.51
N ARG A 553 -40.50 -18.69 11.35
CA ARG A 553 -39.88 -17.37 11.21
C ARG A 553 -38.84 -17.31 10.08
N ILE A 554 -37.96 -18.31 9.97
CA ILE A 554 -36.94 -18.34 8.92
C ILE A 554 -37.61 -18.74 7.59
N LEU A 555 -38.55 -19.69 7.64
CA LEU A 555 -39.35 -20.12 6.49
C LEU A 555 -40.06 -18.95 5.79
N SER A 556 -40.83 -18.12 6.52
CA SER A 556 -41.55 -16.99 5.91
C SER A 556 -40.64 -15.98 5.20
N SER A 557 -39.42 -15.81 5.72
CA SER A 557 -38.45 -14.84 5.19
C SER A 557 -37.66 -15.41 4.01
N ILE A 558 -37.29 -16.69 4.05
CA ILE A 558 -36.74 -17.41 2.88
C ILE A 558 -37.77 -17.43 1.75
N THR A 559 -39.05 -17.63 2.07
CA THR A 559 -40.14 -17.55 1.09
C THR A 559 -40.27 -16.12 0.53
N CYS A 560 -40.23 -15.07 1.35
CA CYS A 560 -40.19 -13.68 0.86
C CYS A 560 -38.98 -13.39 -0.05
N ILE A 561 -37.78 -13.84 0.34
CA ILE A 561 -36.57 -13.70 -0.47
C ILE A 561 -36.73 -14.44 -1.81
N LEU A 562 -37.24 -15.68 -1.79
CA LEU A 562 -37.58 -16.47 -2.98
C LEU A 562 -38.60 -15.78 -3.87
N PHE A 563 -39.61 -15.10 -3.31
CA PHE A 563 -40.62 -14.36 -4.07
C PHE A 563 -40.10 -13.06 -4.70
N LEU A 564 -39.06 -12.46 -4.13
CA LEU A 564 -38.41 -11.26 -4.66
C LEU A 564 -37.37 -11.57 -5.75
N MET A 565 -37.00 -12.84 -5.93
CA MET A 565 -36.03 -13.25 -6.95
C MET A 565 -36.62 -13.23 -8.37
N PRO A 566 -35.87 -12.78 -9.40
CA PRO A 566 -36.28 -12.92 -10.78
C PRO A 566 -36.53 -14.40 -11.12
N PHE A 567 -37.68 -14.71 -11.75
CA PHE A 567 -38.09 -16.07 -12.10
C PHE A 567 -37.02 -16.87 -12.87
N ASN A 568 -36.16 -16.19 -13.64
CA ASN A 568 -35.05 -16.82 -14.36
C ASN A 568 -33.92 -17.31 -13.44
N SER A 569 -33.62 -16.62 -12.33
CA SER A 569 -32.61 -17.05 -11.36
C SER A 569 -33.07 -18.29 -10.59
N ILE A 570 -34.34 -18.29 -10.17
CA ILE A 570 -34.99 -19.45 -9.55
C ILE A 570 -34.99 -20.65 -10.52
N ARG A 571 -35.38 -20.43 -11.78
CA ARG A 571 -35.42 -21.47 -12.81
C ARG A 571 -34.03 -22.05 -13.14
N ASN A 572 -32.98 -21.24 -13.14
CA ASN A 572 -31.61 -21.71 -13.35
C ASN A 572 -31.08 -22.49 -12.15
N TRP A 573 -31.42 -22.08 -10.93
CA TRP A 573 -31.11 -22.84 -9.72
C TRP A 573 -31.80 -24.20 -9.70
N LEU A 574 -33.11 -24.25 -9.97
CA LEU A 574 -33.91 -25.48 -10.04
C LEU A 574 -33.42 -26.47 -11.11
N LYS A 575 -32.76 -25.99 -12.18
CA LYS A 575 -32.17 -26.85 -13.21
C LYS A 575 -30.85 -27.51 -12.78
N GLY A 576 -30.16 -26.94 -11.78
CA GLY A 576 -28.85 -27.41 -11.30
C GLY A 576 -28.88 -28.15 -9.98
N THR A 577 -30.03 -28.21 -9.29
CA THR A 577 -30.18 -28.84 -7.97
C THR A 577 -30.65 -30.29 -8.07
N CYS A 578 -30.15 -31.13 -7.16
CA CYS A 578 -30.55 -32.53 -7.03
C CYS A 578 -32.05 -32.63 -6.69
N LEU A 579 -32.78 -33.56 -7.33
CA LEU A 579 -34.24 -33.71 -7.18
C LEU A 579 -34.72 -33.78 -5.71
N GLU A 580 -33.92 -34.35 -4.81
CA GLU A 580 -34.26 -34.50 -3.38
C GLU A 580 -34.38 -33.15 -2.64
N LEU A 581 -33.52 -32.18 -2.95
CA LEU A 581 -33.61 -30.81 -2.38
C LEU A 581 -34.81 -30.06 -2.95
N LEU A 582 -35.16 -30.38 -4.20
CA LEU A 582 -36.30 -29.81 -4.91
C LEU A 582 -37.62 -30.31 -4.33
N GLU A 583 -37.69 -31.58 -3.93
CA GLU A 583 -38.82 -32.16 -3.19
C GLU A 583 -38.94 -31.56 -1.78
N GLU A 584 -37.86 -31.39 -1.01
CA GLU A 584 -37.91 -30.71 0.30
C GLU A 584 -38.41 -29.26 0.16
N VAL A 585 -37.91 -28.50 -0.83
CA VAL A 585 -38.32 -27.11 -1.06
C VAL A 585 -39.76 -27.00 -1.54
N ILE A 586 -40.21 -27.87 -2.45
CA ILE A 586 -41.61 -27.90 -2.91
C ILE A 586 -42.54 -28.30 -1.76
N TYR A 587 -42.16 -29.28 -0.95
CA TYR A 587 -42.93 -29.73 0.21
C TYR A 587 -43.06 -28.60 1.26
N LEU A 588 -41.99 -27.83 1.48
CA LEU A 588 -41.95 -26.68 2.39
C LEU A 588 -42.65 -25.42 1.85
N LEU A 589 -42.79 -25.26 0.52
CA LEU A 589 -43.55 -24.16 -0.09
C LEU A 589 -45.06 -24.44 -0.16
N ILE A 590 -45.45 -25.72 -0.13
CA ILE A 590 -46.85 -26.16 -0.21
C ILE A 590 -47.47 -26.35 1.19
N SER A 591 -46.65 -26.60 2.22
CA SER A 591 -47.07 -26.69 3.64
C SER A 591 -47.06 -25.33 4.30
#